data_AF-A0AAU4GT33-F1
#
_entry.id   AF-A0AAU4GT33-F1
#
_cell.length_a   1.000
_cell.length_b   1.000
_cell.length_c   1.000
_cell.angle_alpha   90.00
_cell.angle_beta   90.00
_cell.angle_gamma   90.00
#
_symmetry.space_group_name_H-M   'P 1'
#
loop_
_entity.id
_entity.type
_entity.pdbx_description
1 polymer ?
#
loop_
_entity_poly.entity_id
_entity_poly.type
_entity_poly.pdbx_seq_one_letter_code
_entity_poly.pdbx_strand_id
1 'polypeptide(L)'
;MQDWEPLVPAVAQVWPRTAEFLHDPEFERFETQVLIALRGLDAARQSGGEHGSPEAVHAAALNVVAAFEEHDPLGALLASEFADLVGRPERFGPEDPPPDWIPWQRALLIPVLYATDRAAVTKPSGETGFGAESGDLSYGELRVSVPDEHQMGAAEKPRWWRLGWRPDPAKTVVPGVPTLLPAEEFAQLTRTRLADGADKALIFVHGYNVPFADAAVRAAQIAYDLNFTGVTLLYSWPSQGTLSGYAADGNAAARAVPAFREFLRHLLTRTGADEVHLIAHSMGNRLLLDALADFDTAALGPDSGSLGQVFFAAPDVDAEVFRQRLPRIVPQTRGCTLYASRADRALAASASLARNPRAGQCGEEIIVAPGLDTIDVSALGTGLLGHSYVGDHRSILGDIHALLRHGLPVSQRFGLVPAVHPDGRYWIFRP
;
A
#
# COMPACT_ATOMS: atom_id res chain seq x y z
N MET A 1 -0.19 20.40 9.94
CA MET A 1 0.85 21.09 10.73
C MET A 1 0.73 20.46 12.10
N GLN A 2 1.71 19.67 12.55
CA GLN A 2 1.64 19.08 13.88
C GLN A 2 1.70 20.22 14.87
N ASP A 3 0.70 20.33 15.73
CA ASP A 3 0.77 21.28 16.81
C ASP A 3 1.78 20.74 17.83
N TRP A 4 2.92 21.42 17.97
CA TRP A 4 3.95 21.08 18.96
C TRP A 4 3.62 21.68 20.34
N GLU A 5 2.48 22.37 20.49
CA GLU A 5 2.00 22.89 21.77
C GLU A 5 2.11 21.85 22.92
N PRO A 6 1.78 20.56 22.73
CA PRO A 6 1.82 19.57 23.81
C PRO A 6 3.22 19.06 24.20
N LEU A 7 4.28 19.44 23.49
CA LEU A 7 5.64 18.92 23.74
C LEU A 7 6.22 19.41 25.07
N VAL A 8 5.98 20.67 25.42
CA VAL A 8 6.44 21.24 26.69
C VAL A 8 5.71 20.59 27.88
N PRO A 9 4.38 20.44 27.85
CA PRO A 9 3.66 19.62 28.84
C PRO A 9 4.17 18.17 28.94
N ALA A 10 4.46 17.51 27.82
CA ALA A 10 5.00 16.14 27.82
C ALA A 10 6.39 16.07 28.49
N VAL A 11 7.29 17.00 28.18
CA VAL A 11 8.59 17.12 28.86
C VAL A 11 8.40 17.33 30.36
N ALA A 12 7.45 18.18 30.76
CA ALA A 12 7.16 18.42 32.17
C ALA A 12 6.63 17.18 32.91
N GLN A 13 5.93 16.27 32.22
CA GLN A 13 5.46 15.00 32.78
C GLN A 13 6.59 13.97 32.94
N VAL A 14 7.56 13.96 32.02
CA VAL A 14 8.72 13.05 32.10
C VAL A 14 9.81 13.57 33.03
N TRP A 15 9.96 14.89 33.16
CA TRP A 15 11.07 15.53 33.91
C TRP A 15 11.29 14.97 35.33
N PRO A 16 10.26 14.76 36.17
CA PRO A 16 10.46 14.23 37.53
C PRO A 16 11.00 12.79 37.56
N ARG A 17 10.83 12.04 36.47
CA ARG A 17 11.23 10.63 36.34
C ARG A 17 12.67 10.48 35.86
N THR A 18 13.31 11.55 35.41
CA THR A 18 14.69 11.53 34.88
C THR A 18 15.71 11.07 35.92
N ALA A 19 15.49 11.41 37.19
CA ALA A 19 16.30 10.96 38.31
C ALA A 19 16.23 9.45 38.59
N GLU A 20 15.25 8.74 38.01
CA GLU A 20 15.16 7.27 38.08
C GLU A 20 16.14 6.59 37.11
N PHE A 21 16.59 7.30 36.07
CA PHE A 21 17.35 6.74 34.94
C PHE A 21 18.73 7.34 34.74
N LEU A 22 18.99 8.55 35.24
CA LEU A 22 20.26 9.26 35.07
C LEU A 22 20.92 9.57 36.42
N HIS A 23 22.26 9.53 36.44
CA HIS A 23 23.09 9.86 37.60
C HIS A 23 23.92 11.13 37.36
N ASP A 24 24.44 11.74 38.43
CA ASP A 24 24.93 13.14 38.46
C ASP A 24 25.74 13.65 37.24
N PRO A 25 26.75 12.97 36.66
CA PRO A 25 27.44 13.51 35.48
C PRO A 25 26.67 13.31 34.16
N GLU A 26 25.71 12.40 34.10
CA GLU A 26 24.82 12.19 32.94
C GLU A 26 23.59 13.08 33.02
N PHE A 27 23.03 13.23 34.21
CA PHE A 27 21.90 14.13 34.45
C PHE A 27 22.24 15.57 34.11
N GLU A 28 23.40 16.09 34.54
CA GLU A 28 23.82 17.47 34.22
C GLU A 28 23.98 17.71 32.70
N ARG A 29 24.48 16.71 31.95
CA ARG A 29 24.63 16.79 30.49
C ARG A 29 23.27 16.78 29.81
N PHE A 30 22.41 15.83 30.20
CA PHE A 30 21.05 15.71 29.71
C PHE A 30 20.24 16.98 30.00
N GLU A 31 20.27 17.49 31.23
CA GLU A 31 19.59 18.70 31.64
C GLU A 31 20.03 19.90 30.79
N THR A 32 21.34 20.04 30.58
CA THR A 32 21.89 21.10 29.74
C THR A 32 21.39 21.00 28.29
N GLN A 33 21.41 19.80 27.70
CA GLN A 33 20.93 19.57 26.32
C GLN A 33 19.45 19.90 26.18
N VAL A 34 18.60 19.41 27.10
CA VAL A 34 17.15 19.64 27.07
C VAL A 34 16.83 21.12 27.25
N LEU A 35 17.48 21.82 28.19
CA LEU A 35 17.25 23.24 28.41
C LEU A 35 17.67 24.11 27.21
N ILE A 36 18.77 23.76 26.54
CA ILE A 36 19.18 24.42 25.30
C ILE A 36 18.12 24.20 24.21
N ALA A 37 17.64 22.96 24.05
CA ALA A 37 16.64 22.63 23.06
C ALA A 37 15.29 23.32 23.31
N LEU A 38 14.81 23.35 24.55
CA LEU A 38 13.56 24.03 24.94
C LEU A 38 13.64 25.54 24.70
N ARG A 39 14.78 26.19 25.02
CA ARG A 39 14.99 27.61 24.71
C ARG A 39 14.98 27.87 23.21
N GLY A 40 15.56 26.96 22.42
CA GLY A 40 15.49 27.01 20.96
C GLY A 40 14.05 26.94 20.46
N LEU A 41 13.22 26.08 21.05
CA LEU A 41 11.80 25.94 20.72
C LEU A 41 11.01 27.19 21.06
N ASP A 42 11.23 27.79 22.23
CA ASP A 42 10.56 29.04 22.62
C ASP A 42 10.98 30.22 21.73
N ALA A 43 12.27 30.33 21.38
CA ALA A 43 12.74 31.35 20.45
C ALA A 43 12.13 31.17 19.04
N ALA A 44 12.01 29.93 18.57
CA ALA A 44 11.36 29.62 17.29
C ALA A 44 9.87 30.00 17.29
N ARG A 45 9.18 29.83 18.43
CA ARG A 45 7.78 30.26 18.60
C ARG A 45 7.62 31.78 18.65
N GLN A 46 8.55 32.49 19.31
CA GLN A 46 8.46 33.94 19.49
C GLN A 46 8.89 34.75 18.25
N SER A 47 9.78 34.20 17.42
CA SER A 47 10.40 34.93 16.30
C SER A 47 9.48 35.24 15.09
N GLY A 48 8.20 34.85 15.10
CA GLY A 48 7.31 35.05 13.93
C GLY A 48 5.88 35.50 14.18
N GLY A 49 5.60 36.27 15.24
CA GLY A 49 4.23 36.76 15.50
C GLY A 49 3.24 35.60 15.68
N GLU A 50 1.94 35.83 15.47
CA GLU A 50 0.89 34.83 15.80
C GLU A 50 1.13 33.43 15.23
N HIS A 51 1.87 33.27 14.12
CA HIS A 51 2.30 31.96 13.60
C HIS A 51 3.79 32.02 13.22
N GLY A 52 4.67 31.70 14.17
CA GLY A 52 6.09 31.42 13.90
C GLY A 52 6.28 30.49 12.69
N SER A 53 7.41 30.60 11.96
CA SER A 53 7.67 29.70 10.83
C SER A 53 7.49 28.26 11.31
N PRO A 54 6.48 27.52 10.80
CA PRO A 54 6.16 26.18 11.30
C PRO A 54 7.37 25.23 11.21
N GLU A 55 8.26 25.54 10.27
CA GLU A 55 9.50 24.84 9.97
C GLU A 55 10.53 25.04 11.09
N ALA A 56 10.69 26.28 11.58
CA ALA A 56 11.59 26.60 12.67
C ALA A 56 11.11 26.01 14.00
N VAL A 57 9.80 26.08 14.27
CA VAL A 57 9.20 25.47 15.46
C VAL A 57 9.37 23.95 15.43
N HIS A 58 9.14 23.32 14.27
CA HIS A 58 9.33 21.89 14.11
C HIS A 58 10.79 21.46 14.27
N ALA A 59 11.75 22.15 13.65
CA ALA A 59 13.17 21.85 13.79
C ALA A 59 13.64 21.99 15.24
N ALA A 60 13.17 23.02 15.95
CA ALA A 60 13.49 23.23 17.35
C ALA A 60 12.85 22.18 18.26
N ALA A 61 11.62 21.72 17.96
CA ALA A 61 10.95 20.65 18.69
C ALA A 61 11.69 19.30 18.54
N LEU A 62 12.21 18.99 17.36
CA LEU A 62 13.01 17.78 17.14
C LEU A 62 14.30 17.75 17.97
N ASN A 63 14.91 18.91 18.23
CA ASN A 63 16.07 18.97 19.13
C ASN A 63 15.72 18.60 20.57
N VAL A 64 14.49 18.90 21.01
CA VAL A 64 14.01 18.50 22.35
C VAL A 64 13.81 16.98 22.39
N VAL A 65 13.19 16.41 21.35
CA VAL A 65 12.99 14.95 21.25
C VAL A 65 14.32 14.21 21.21
N ALA A 66 15.28 14.68 20.39
CA ALA A 66 16.60 14.07 20.27
C ALA A 66 17.35 14.01 21.61
N ALA A 67 17.23 15.04 22.45
CA ALA A 67 17.84 15.06 23.77
C ALA A 67 17.29 13.98 24.72
N PHE A 68 16.04 13.53 24.53
CA PHE A 68 15.47 12.41 25.29
C PHE A 68 15.76 11.05 24.64
N GLU A 69 15.84 10.97 23.31
CA GLU A 69 16.17 9.74 22.57
C GLU A 69 17.61 9.28 22.80
N GLU A 70 18.54 10.18 23.16
CA GLU A 70 19.91 9.83 23.56
C GLU A 70 19.96 8.99 24.87
N HIS A 71 18.84 8.91 25.61
CA HIS A 71 18.76 8.27 26.92
C HIS A 71 17.53 7.36 27.04
N ASP A 72 17.67 6.07 26.70
CA ASP A 72 16.63 5.08 26.99
C ASP A 72 16.44 4.88 28.51
N PRO A 73 15.20 4.80 29.05
CA PRO A 73 13.90 4.78 28.36
C PRO A 73 13.21 6.16 28.24
N LEU A 74 13.91 7.27 28.51
CA LEU A 74 13.32 8.61 28.57
C LEU A 74 12.72 9.06 27.23
N GLY A 75 13.33 8.69 26.11
CA GLY A 75 12.77 8.92 24.77
C GLY A 75 11.40 8.27 24.57
N ALA A 76 11.25 7.01 25.00
CA ALA A 76 9.99 6.28 24.91
C ALA A 76 8.92 6.87 25.84
N LEU A 77 9.30 7.29 27.04
CA LEU A 77 8.39 7.96 27.98
C LEU A 77 7.89 9.30 27.42
N LEU A 78 8.78 10.12 26.86
CA LEU A 78 8.40 11.39 26.25
C LEU A 78 7.45 11.19 25.06
N ALA A 79 7.72 10.20 24.23
CA ALA A 79 6.84 9.86 23.11
C ALA A 79 5.44 9.45 23.59
N SER A 80 5.34 8.69 24.68
CA SER A 80 4.06 8.28 25.27
C SER A 80 3.26 9.46 25.82
N GLU A 81 3.87 10.30 26.66
CA GLU A 81 3.19 11.47 27.27
C GLU A 81 2.75 12.48 26.19
N PHE A 82 3.59 12.70 25.17
CA PHE A 82 3.24 13.56 24.04
C PHE A 82 2.06 13.00 23.22
N ALA A 83 1.98 11.67 23.05
CA ALA A 83 0.88 11.03 22.36
C ALA A 83 -0.46 11.14 23.12
N ASP A 84 -0.42 10.98 24.45
CA ASP A 84 -1.62 11.08 25.29
C ASP A 84 -2.18 12.51 25.33
N LEU A 85 -1.32 13.53 25.33
CA LEU A 85 -1.72 14.94 25.35
C LEU A 85 -2.29 15.46 24.03
N VAL A 86 -1.92 14.87 22.90
CA VAL A 86 -2.42 15.29 21.58
C VAL A 86 -3.81 14.72 21.29
N GLY A 87 -4.26 13.74 22.09
CA GLY A 87 -5.43 12.93 21.82
C GLY A 87 -5.16 11.97 20.67
N ARG A 88 -5.50 10.68 20.85
CA ARG A 88 -5.38 9.70 19.75
C ARG A 88 -6.54 9.94 18.77
N PRO A 89 -6.31 10.39 17.52
CA PRO A 89 -7.35 10.31 16.51
C PRO A 89 -7.71 8.84 16.26
N GLU A 90 -8.90 8.59 15.70
CA GLU A 90 -9.32 7.24 15.29
C GLU A 90 -8.27 6.64 14.36
N ARG A 91 -7.49 5.69 14.88
CA ARG A 91 -6.50 4.92 14.12
C ARG A 91 -7.26 3.98 13.20
N PHE A 92 -7.02 4.12 11.90
CA PHE A 92 -7.45 3.12 10.94
C PHE A 92 -6.41 2.00 10.84
N GLY A 93 -6.77 0.77 10.46
CA GLY A 93 -5.85 -0.39 10.45
C GLY A 93 -5.99 -1.31 11.67
N PRO A 94 -5.12 -2.33 11.81
CA PRO A 94 -5.22 -3.32 12.88
C PRO A 94 -5.12 -2.68 14.27
N GLU A 95 -6.01 -3.08 15.19
CA GLU A 95 -5.92 -2.72 16.61
C GLU A 95 -4.54 -3.15 17.16
N ASP A 96 -4.21 -4.43 16.96
CA ASP A 96 -2.89 -5.02 17.22
C ASP A 96 -2.17 -5.24 15.88
N PRO A 97 -1.23 -4.37 15.46
CA PRO A 97 -0.52 -4.53 14.21
C PRO A 97 0.31 -5.83 14.22
N PRO A 98 0.51 -6.49 13.06
CA PRO A 98 1.38 -7.65 12.96
C PRO A 98 2.77 -7.38 13.57
N PRO A 99 3.44 -8.38 14.19
CA PRO A 99 4.71 -8.18 14.90
C PRO A 99 5.84 -7.57 14.06
N ASP A 100 5.76 -7.69 12.74
CA ASP A 100 6.73 -7.14 11.79
C ASP A 100 6.45 -5.69 11.37
N TRP A 101 5.32 -5.10 11.79
CA TRP A 101 5.00 -3.69 11.63
C TRP A 101 5.60 -2.91 12.80
N ILE A 102 6.58 -2.06 12.52
CA ILE A 102 7.32 -1.35 13.56
C ILE A 102 6.71 0.05 13.76
N PRO A 103 6.22 0.40 14.96
CA PRO A 103 5.86 1.77 15.28
C PRO A 103 7.08 2.69 15.19
N TRP A 104 6.94 3.81 14.49
CA TRP A 104 7.99 4.79 14.29
C TRP A 104 7.39 6.19 14.20
N GLN A 105 7.59 7.03 15.22
CA GLN A 105 7.20 8.45 15.24
C GLN A 105 5.81 8.74 14.63
N ARG A 106 4.72 8.24 15.25
CA ARG A 106 3.34 8.34 14.75
C ARG A 106 3.10 7.76 13.36
N ALA A 107 3.88 6.77 12.96
CA ALA A 107 3.68 5.99 11.75
C ALA A 107 3.94 4.51 12.02
N LEU A 108 3.36 3.65 11.19
CA LEU A 108 3.70 2.23 11.12
C LEU A 108 4.63 2.00 9.94
N LEU A 109 5.78 1.36 10.19
CA LEU A 109 6.64 0.85 9.14
C LEU A 109 6.12 -0.51 8.69
N ILE A 110 5.35 -0.51 7.60
CA ILE A 110 4.75 -1.71 7.02
C ILE A 110 5.76 -2.37 6.08
N PRO A 111 6.13 -3.65 6.32
CA PRO A 111 6.99 -4.38 5.41
C PRO A 111 6.21 -4.80 4.16
N VAL A 112 6.81 -4.52 3.00
CA VAL A 112 6.31 -4.97 1.69
C VAL A 112 7.39 -5.83 1.07
N LEU A 113 7.10 -7.13 0.92
CA LEU A 113 7.90 -7.99 0.07
C LEU A 113 7.64 -7.64 -1.39
N TYR A 114 8.63 -7.74 -2.25
CA TYR A 114 8.42 -7.47 -3.66
C TYR A 114 9.09 -8.50 -4.58
N ALA A 115 8.47 -8.67 -5.74
CA ALA A 115 9.07 -9.25 -6.92
C ALA A 115 8.96 -8.23 -8.07
N THR A 116 10.00 -8.10 -8.87
CA THR A 116 10.07 -7.08 -9.93
C THR A 116 10.93 -7.56 -11.09
N ASP A 117 10.47 -7.33 -12.32
CA ASP A 117 11.23 -7.49 -13.56
C ASP A 117 11.70 -6.13 -14.12
N ARG A 118 11.79 -5.12 -13.25
CA ARG A 118 12.44 -3.84 -13.54
C ARG A 118 13.96 -3.96 -13.42
N ALA A 119 14.67 -3.31 -14.33
CA ALA A 119 16.11 -3.14 -14.21
C ALA A 119 16.46 -2.38 -12.92
N ALA A 120 17.39 -2.94 -12.15
CA ALA A 120 17.98 -2.27 -11.00
C ALA A 120 18.79 -1.05 -11.47
N VAL A 121 18.70 0.04 -10.72
CA VAL A 121 19.46 1.27 -10.96
C VAL A 121 20.19 1.66 -9.68
N THR A 122 21.47 1.99 -9.80
CA THR A 122 22.24 2.56 -8.69
C THR A 122 21.98 4.06 -8.66
N LYS A 123 21.35 4.56 -7.59
CA LYS A 123 21.14 5.99 -7.40
C LYS A 123 22.46 6.70 -7.12
N PRO A 124 22.56 8.02 -7.33
CA PRO A 124 23.74 8.80 -6.95
C PRO A 124 24.12 8.69 -5.46
N SER A 125 23.15 8.35 -4.59
CA SER A 125 23.38 8.06 -3.16
C SER A 125 24.08 6.72 -2.90
N GLY A 126 24.29 5.88 -3.92
CA GLY A 126 24.81 4.51 -3.77
C GLY A 126 23.72 3.46 -3.50
N GLU A 127 22.49 3.89 -3.22
CA GLU A 127 21.36 3.00 -2.97
C GLU A 127 20.84 2.34 -4.25
N THR A 128 20.40 1.10 -4.14
CA THR A 128 19.65 0.42 -5.21
C THR A 128 18.23 1.00 -5.33
N GLY A 129 17.78 1.20 -6.56
CA GLY A 129 16.39 1.47 -6.91
C GLY A 129 16.00 0.66 -8.15
N PHE A 130 14.79 0.89 -8.65
CA PHE A 130 14.30 0.24 -9.86
C PHE A 130 13.78 1.27 -10.87
N GLY A 131 14.22 1.10 -12.12
CA GLY A 131 13.87 1.98 -13.24
C GLY A 131 12.57 1.59 -13.95
N ALA A 132 12.41 2.14 -15.15
CA ALA A 132 11.32 1.83 -16.07
C ALA A 132 11.69 0.77 -17.13
N GLU A 133 12.97 0.38 -17.21
CA GLU A 133 13.44 -0.62 -18.16
C GLU A 133 13.19 -2.04 -17.63
N SER A 134 13.04 -3.00 -18.55
CA SER A 134 12.96 -4.41 -18.20
C SER A 134 14.32 -4.95 -17.77
N GLY A 135 14.33 -5.86 -16.79
CA GLY A 135 15.48 -6.60 -16.32
C GLY A 135 15.09 -8.04 -15.94
N ASP A 136 15.98 -8.72 -15.22
CA ASP A 136 15.70 -10.06 -14.70
C ASP A 136 14.78 -10.00 -13.47
N LEU A 137 14.01 -11.07 -13.27
CA LEU A 137 13.14 -11.22 -12.10
C LEU A 137 13.98 -11.18 -10.81
N SER A 138 13.70 -10.20 -9.97
CA SER A 138 14.40 -9.93 -8.72
C SER A 138 13.42 -9.90 -7.56
N TYR A 139 13.88 -10.38 -6.40
CA TYR A 139 13.10 -10.40 -5.16
C TYR A 139 13.70 -9.46 -4.12
N GLY A 140 12.90 -9.07 -3.14
CA GLY A 140 13.40 -8.27 -2.04
C GLY A 140 12.34 -7.83 -1.05
N GLU A 141 12.74 -6.91 -0.19
CA GLU A 141 11.84 -6.24 0.74
C GLU A 141 12.12 -4.76 0.84
N LEU A 142 11.09 -4.00 1.20
CA LEU A 142 11.25 -2.65 1.71
C LEU A 142 10.23 -2.38 2.81
N ARG A 143 10.47 -1.36 3.62
CA ARG A 143 9.50 -0.85 4.58
C ARG A 143 8.92 0.46 4.09
N VAL A 144 7.62 0.62 4.25
CA VAL A 144 6.91 1.86 3.93
C VAL A 144 6.37 2.44 5.22
N SER A 145 6.72 3.69 5.52
CA SER A 145 6.12 4.42 6.63
C SER A 145 4.70 4.80 6.27
N VAL A 146 3.70 4.44 7.06
CA VAL A 146 2.31 4.88 6.93
C VAL A 146 1.91 5.62 8.20
N PRO A 147 1.58 6.92 8.15
CA PRO A 147 1.20 7.68 9.34
C PRO A 147 0.03 7.04 10.09
N ASP A 148 0.07 7.03 11.42
CA ASP A 148 -0.99 6.50 12.30
C ASP A 148 -2.30 7.28 12.14
N GLU A 149 -2.21 8.54 11.71
CA GLU A 149 -3.33 9.42 11.38
C GLU A 149 -3.89 9.17 9.95
N HIS A 150 -3.38 8.15 9.23
CA HIS A 150 -3.87 7.81 7.90
C HIS A 150 -5.33 7.39 7.96
N GLN A 151 -6.18 8.10 7.21
CA GLN A 151 -7.58 7.76 7.07
C GLN A 151 -7.75 6.77 5.95
N MET A 152 -8.55 5.72 6.20
CA MET A 152 -8.99 4.80 5.16
C MET A 152 -9.45 5.58 3.95
N GLY A 153 -8.88 5.24 2.81
CA GLY A 153 -9.41 5.76 1.58
C GLY A 153 -8.84 7.13 1.15
N ALA A 154 -7.79 7.63 1.79
CA ALA A 154 -7.30 9.00 1.60
C ALA A 154 -6.16 9.11 0.58
N ALA A 155 -6.38 9.92 -0.45
CA ALA A 155 -5.39 10.27 -1.46
C ALA A 155 -4.19 11.01 -0.86
N GLU A 156 -2.97 10.54 -1.14
CA GLU A 156 -1.76 11.32 -0.86
C GLU A 156 -1.62 12.55 -1.77
N LYS A 157 -0.94 13.56 -1.24
CA LYS A 157 -0.73 14.83 -1.93
C LYS A 157 0.26 14.69 -3.11
N PRO A 158 0.11 15.46 -4.21
CA PRO A 158 0.88 15.23 -5.44
C PRO A 158 2.39 15.47 -5.35
N ARG A 159 3.16 14.81 -6.25
CA ARG A 159 4.64 14.83 -6.33
C ARG A 159 5.29 16.22 -6.41
N TRP A 160 4.59 17.26 -6.86
CA TRP A 160 5.17 18.62 -6.95
C TRP A 160 5.34 19.30 -5.58
N TRP A 161 4.71 18.79 -4.51
CA TRP A 161 5.04 19.15 -3.13
C TRP A 161 6.27 18.41 -2.56
N ARG A 162 6.82 17.41 -3.28
CA ARG A 162 8.06 16.71 -2.92
C ARG A 162 9.32 17.37 -3.52
N LEU A 163 9.20 18.48 -4.24
CA LEU A 163 10.36 19.25 -4.74
C LEU A 163 10.92 20.15 -3.63
N GLY A 164 11.96 19.65 -2.94
CA GLY A 164 12.88 20.45 -2.12
C GLY A 164 13.02 20.07 -0.65
N TRP A 165 12.24 19.09 -0.17
CA TRP A 165 12.06 18.85 1.27
C TRP A 165 12.22 17.36 1.61
N ARG A 166 12.95 17.03 2.69
CA ARG A 166 12.95 15.65 3.24
C ARG A 166 11.55 15.38 3.81
N PRO A 167 10.80 14.39 3.29
CA PRO A 167 9.45 14.11 3.80
C PRO A 167 9.54 13.56 5.23
N ASP A 168 8.77 14.15 6.14
CA ASP A 168 8.57 13.66 7.50
C ASP A 168 7.70 12.39 7.45
N PRO A 169 8.25 11.19 7.77
CA PRO A 169 7.49 9.95 7.64
C PRO A 169 6.36 9.83 8.68
N ALA A 170 6.35 10.66 9.72
CA ALA A 170 5.22 10.82 10.66
C ALA A 170 3.98 11.45 10.02
N LYS A 171 4.15 12.09 8.86
CA LYS A 171 3.10 12.89 8.18
C LYS A 171 2.83 12.48 6.75
N THR A 172 3.71 11.70 6.15
CA THR A 172 3.67 11.33 4.74
C THR A 172 4.06 9.87 4.59
N VAL A 173 3.44 9.17 3.65
CA VAL A 173 3.83 7.81 3.32
C VAL A 173 5.14 7.82 2.55
N VAL A 174 6.19 7.21 3.11
CA VAL A 174 7.54 7.22 2.53
C VAL A 174 8.04 5.78 2.34
N PRO A 175 8.41 5.38 1.11
CA PRO A 175 9.06 4.10 0.89
C PRO A 175 10.52 4.16 1.31
N GLY A 176 10.96 3.15 2.06
CA GLY A 176 12.36 2.93 2.40
C GLY A 176 13.21 2.44 1.22
N VAL A 177 14.49 2.18 1.49
CA VAL A 177 15.43 1.65 0.50
C VAL A 177 15.12 0.18 0.23
N PRO A 178 14.93 -0.24 -1.04
CA PRO A 178 14.70 -1.63 -1.35
C PRO A 178 15.96 -2.47 -1.12
N THR A 179 15.78 -3.61 -0.47
CA THR A 179 16.83 -4.60 -0.21
C THR A 179 16.60 -5.81 -1.10
N LEU A 180 17.56 -6.12 -1.97
CA LEU A 180 17.51 -7.31 -2.81
C LEU A 180 17.74 -8.57 -1.98
N LEU A 181 16.95 -9.60 -2.25
CA LEU A 181 17.06 -10.91 -1.62
C LEU A 181 17.21 -11.99 -2.70
N PRO A 182 18.11 -12.97 -2.51
CA PRO A 182 18.06 -14.22 -3.26
C PRO A 182 16.69 -14.90 -3.13
N ALA A 183 16.26 -15.63 -4.16
CA ALA A 183 14.93 -16.26 -4.19
C ALA A 183 14.65 -17.15 -2.96
N GLU A 184 15.64 -17.93 -2.51
CA GLU A 184 15.47 -18.79 -1.32
C GLU A 184 15.40 -18.00 -0.02
N GLU A 185 16.15 -16.90 0.11
CA GLU A 185 16.07 -16.01 1.27
C GLU A 185 14.72 -15.30 1.32
N PHE A 186 14.21 -14.84 0.17
CA PHE A 186 12.86 -14.32 0.03
C PHE A 186 11.81 -15.38 0.46
N ALA A 187 11.97 -16.63 0.02
CA ALA A 187 11.05 -17.70 0.39
C ALA A 187 11.09 -17.99 1.89
N GLN A 188 12.28 -18.04 2.49
CA GLN A 188 12.46 -18.23 3.93
C GLN A 188 11.86 -17.08 4.73
N LEU A 189 12.10 -15.83 4.32
CA LEU A 189 11.51 -14.66 4.98
C LEU A 189 9.98 -14.69 4.90
N THR A 190 9.44 -15.05 3.74
CA THR A 190 7.99 -15.23 3.56
C THR A 190 7.45 -16.32 4.48
N ARG A 191 8.11 -17.49 4.55
CA ARG A 191 7.75 -18.59 5.48
C ARG A 191 7.72 -18.13 6.93
N THR A 192 8.76 -17.42 7.37
CA THR A 192 8.86 -16.92 8.75
C THR A 192 7.68 -16.01 9.07
N ARG A 193 7.35 -15.05 8.18
CA ARG A 193 6.22 -14.15 8.40
C ARG A 193 4.87 -14.87 8.40
N LEU A 194 4.69 -15.88 7.53
CA LEU A 194 3.47 -16.68 7.52
C LEU A 194 3.31 -17.49 8.83
N ALA A 195 4.40 -18.04 9.37
CA ALA A 195 4.39 -18.79 10.61
C ALA A 195 4.05 -17.93 11.85
N ASP A 196 4.31 -16.62 11.81
CA ASP A 196 4.04 -15.67 12.89
C ASP A 196 2.55 -15.22 12.96
N GLY A 197 1.63 -15.98 12.36
CA GLY A 197 0.18 -15.79 12.44
C GLY A 197 -0.50 -15.30 11.16
N ALA A 198 0.26 -15.16 10.06
CA ALA A 198 -0.25 -14.83 8.75
C ALA A 198 -0.52 -16.12 7.93
N ASP A 199 -1.76 -16.58 7.85
CA ASP A 199 -2.12 -17.76 7.04
C ASP A 199 -2.18 -17.47 5.53
N LYS A 200 -2.10 -16.19 5.14
CA LYS A 200 -2.41 -15.71 3.79
C LYS A 200 -1.40 -14.72 3.26
N ALA A 201 -1.27 -14.70 1.94
CA ALA A 201 -0.50 -13.71 1.21
C ALA A 201 -1.41 -12.83 0.34
N LEU A 202 -1.06 -11.56 0.16
CA LEU A 202 -1.75 -10.63 -0.74
C LEU A 202 -0.75 -10.02 -1.71
N ILE A 203 -0.94 -10.27 -3.00
CA ILE A 203 -0.16 -9.65 -4.08
C ILE A 203 -0.93 -8.45 -4.64
N PHE A 204 -0.30 -7.27 -4.62
CA PHE A 204 -0.74 -6.11 -5.37
C PHE A 204 0.03 -5.98 -6.70
N VAL A 205 -0.71 -5.78 -7.80
CA VAL A 205 -0.17 -5.51 -9.14
C VAL A 205 -0.62 -4.12 -9.60
N HIS A 206 0.33 -3.21 -9.74
CA HIS A 206 0.04 -1.82 -10.09
C HIS A 206 -0.41 -1.63 -11.56
N GLY A 207 -1.01 -0.48 -11.84
CA GLY A 207 -1.46 -0.08 -13.19
C GLY A 207 -0.40 0.61 -14.04
N TYR A 208 -0.85 1.27 -15.10
CA TYR A 208 -0.05 2.06 -16.04
C TYR A 208 0.61 3.26 -15.35
N ASN A 209 1.82 3.65 -15.81
CA ASN A 209 2.45 4.91 -15.40
C ASN A 209 2.75 5.01 -13.87
N VAL A 210 3.21 3.92 -13.25
CA VAL A 210 3.50 3.88 -11.81
C VAL A 210 4.98 3.57 -11.56
N PRO A 211 5.78 4.48 -10.96
CA PRO A 211 7.13 4.16 -10.49
C PRO A 211 7.14 3.08 -9.40
N PHE A 212 8.23 2.32 -9.28
CA PHE A 212 8.38 1.27 -8.24
C PHE A 212 8.04 1.78 -6.82
N ALA A 213 8.57 2.95 -6.46
CA ALA A 213 8.37 3.55 -5.15
C ALA A 213 6.88 3.84 -4.86
N ASP A 214 6.15 4.34 -5.86
CA ASP A 214 4.72 4.66 -5.72
C ASP A 214 3.88 3.37 -5.66
N ALA A 215 4.29 2.33 -6.38
CA ALA A 215 3.65 1.01 -6.32
C ALA A 215 3.82 0.35 -4.94
N ALA A 216 5.01 0.46 -4.33
CA ALA A 216 5.28 -0.07 -3.00
C ALA A 216 4.52 0.69 -1.90
N VAL A 217 4.47 2.02 -2.00
CA VAL A 217 3.61 2.86 -1.15
C VAL A 217 2.17 2.38 -1.22
N ARG A 218 1.65 2.14 -2.44
CA ARG A 218 0.29 1.67 -2.62
C ARG A 218 0.03 0.29 -2.02
N ALA A 219 0.97 -0.64 -2.15
CA ALA A 219 0.84 -1.98 -1.55
C ALA A 219 0.74 -1.89 -0.01
N ALA A 220 1.58 -1.08 0.63
CA ALA A 220 1.52 -0.86 2.08
C ALA A 220 0.20 -0.21 2.52
N GLN A 221 -0.28 0.80 1.78
CA GLN A 221 -1.57 1.44 2.06
C GLN A 221 -2.73 0.46 1.94
N ILE A 222 -2.74 -0.38 0.89
CA ILE A 222 -3.77 -1.43 0.74
C ILE A 222 -3.73 -2.38 1.93
N ALA A 223 -2.56 -2.81 2.37
CA ALA A 223 -2.44 -3.69 3.54
C ALA A 223 -2.98 -3.05 4.82
N TYR A 224 -2.59 -1.80 5.07
CA TYR A 224 -3.09 -1.00 6.19
C TYR A 224 -4.62 -0.86 6.14
N ASP A 225 -5.13 -0.43 4.99
CA ASP A 225 -6.55 -0.11 4.85
C ASP A 225 -7.45 -1.35 4.85
N LEU A 226 -6.95 -2.49 4.38
CA LEU A 226 -7.66 -3.75 4.45
C LEU A 226 -7.55 -4.42 5.82
N ASN A 227 -6.81 -3.83 6.77
CA ASN A 227 -6.43 -4.51 8.01
C ASN A 227 -5.89 -5.93 7.70
N PHE A 228 -5.06 -6.01 6.66
CA PHE A 228 -4.55 -7.27 6.16
C PHE A 228 -3.37 -7.70 7.03
N THR A 229 -3.62 -8.72 7.85
CA THR A 229 -2.64 -9.27 8.80
C THR A 229 -1.77 -10.36 8.20
N GLY A 230 -1.96 -10.66 6.90
CA GLY A 230 -1.14 -11.59 6.14
C GLY A 230 0.14 -10.97 5.57
N VAL A 231 0.89 -11.74 4.78
CA VAL A 231 2.09 -11.22 4.10
C VAL A 231 1.70 -10.36 2.89
N THR A 232 2.13 -9.10 2.90
CA THR A 232 1.88 -8.16 1.79
C THR A 232 3.01 -8.21 0.78
N LEU A 233 2.65 -8.45 -0.49
CA LEU A 233 3.57 -8.55 -1.62
C LEU A 233 3.21 -7.55 -2.71
N LEU A 234 4.23 -6.96 -3.34
CA LEU A 234 4.11 -6.18 -4.56
C LEU A 234 4.70 -6.96 -5.72
N TYR A 235 3.96 -7.08 -6.82
CA TYR A 235 4.59 -7.33 -8.12
C TYR A 235 4.68 -6.03 -8.92
N SER A 236 5.90 -5.63 -9.25
CA SER A 236 6.18 -4.36 -9.91
C SER A 236 6.79 -4.59 -11.30
N TRP A 237 5.99 -4.37 -12.34
CA TRP A 237 6.40 -4.51 -13.74
C TRP A 237 6.91 -3.17 -14.32
N PRO A 238 7.74 -3.16 -15.38
CA PRO A 238 8.41 -1.96 -15.91
C PRO A 238 7.47 -0.99 -16.66
N SER A 239 6.56 -0.33 -15.93
CA SER A 239 5.74 0.77 -16.48
C SER A 239 6.55 2.08 -16.51
N GLN A 240 6.44 2.85 -17.60
CA GLN A 240 7.36 3.94 -17.94
C GLN A 240 7.23 5.22 -17.11
N GLY A 241 6.22 5.34 -16.26
CA GLY A 241 6.07 6.54 -15.41
C GLY A 241 5.91 7.86 -16.21
N THR A 242 5.49 7.77 -17.49
CA THR A 242 5.11 8.92 -18.33
C THR A 242 3.83 8.66 -19.15
N LEU A 243 3.04 9.73 -19.38
CA LEU A 243 1.75 9.71 -20.10
C LEU A 243 1.84 9.39 -21.60
N SER A 244 2.99 9.54 -22.25
CA SER A 244 3.19 9.22 -23.67
C SER A 244 3.49 7.73 -23.93
N GLY A 245 3.72 6.94 -22.88
CA GLY A 245 4.17 5.55 -22.96
C GLY A 245 3.09 4.48 -23.09
N TYR A 246 1.80 4.82 -23.28
CA TYR A 246 0.69 3.85 -23.15
C TYR A 246 0.85 2.55 -23.97
N ALA A 247 1.25 2.64 -25.25
CA ALA A 247 1.50 1.45 -26.08
C ALA A 247 2.76 0.69 -25.64
N ALA A 248 3.80 1.41 -25.19
CA ALA A 248 5.03 0.80 -24.71
C ALA A 248 4.80 0.05 -23.38
N ASP A 249 4.00 0.62 -22.47
CA ASP A 249 3.59 -0.01 -21.21
C ASP A 249 2.69 -1.23 -21.46
N GLY A 250 1.80 -1.17 -22.46
CA GLY A 250 1.03 -2.34 -22.89
C GLY A 250 1.93 -3.50 -23.33
N ASN A 251 2.98 -3.19 -24.10
CA ASN A 251 3.98 -4.18 -24.51
C ASN A 251 4.86 -4.64 -23.32
N ALA A 252 5.17 -3.75 -22.38
CA ALA A 252 5.94 -4.08 -21.19
C ALA A 252 5.15 -5.03 -20.26
N ALA A 253 3.86 -4.76 -20.04
CA ALA A 253 2.97 -5.63 -19.29
C ALA A 253 2.90 -7.04 -19.90
N ALA A 254 2.80 -7.13 -21.24
CA ALA A 254 2.84 -8.42 -21.94
C ALA A 254 4.19 -9.15 -21.78
N ARG A 255 5.31 -8.42 -21.82
CA ARG A 255 6.65 -8.98 -21.59
C ARG A 255 6.88 -9.46 -20.15
N ALA A 256 6.20 -8.88 -19.18
CA ALA A 256 6.33 -9.22 -17.76
C ALA A 256 5.53 -10.48 -17.36
N VAL A 257 4.64 -10.99 -18.23
CA VAL A 257 3.82 -12.20 -17.95
C VAL A 257 4.65 -13.43 -17.55
N PRO A 258 5.76 -13.79 -18.22
CA PRO A 258 6.56 -14.94 -17.82
C PRO A 258 7.19 -14.78 -16.42
N ALA A 259 7.73 -13.60 -16.13
CA ALA A 259 8.34 -13.30 -14.83
C ALA A 259 7.29 -13.33 -13.70
N PHE A 260 6.09 -12.80 -13.94
CA PHE A 260 5.01 -12.87 -12.97
C PHE A 260 4.55 -14.32 -12.70
N ARG A 261 4.42 -15.16 -13.74
CA ARG A 261 4.10 -16.59 -13.56
C ARG A 261 5.20 -17.33 -12.81
N GLU A 262 6.46 -16.95 -13.02
CA GLU A 262 7.58 -17.51 -12.27
C GLU A 262 7.52 -17.13 -10.79
N PHE A 263 7.27 -15.86 -10.49
CA PHE A 263 7.04 -15.40 -9.14
C PHE A 263 5.85 -16.11 -8.49
N LEU A 264 4.71 -16.22 -9.18
CA LEU A 264 3.51 -16.88 -8.64
C LEU A 264 3.77 -18.35 -8.32
N ARG A 265 4.46 -19.08 -9.21
CA ARG A 265 4.88 -20.46 -8.95
C ARG A 265 5.82 -20.54 -7.76
N HIS A 266 6.80 -19.63 -7.67
CA HIS A 266 7.74 -19.59 -6.57
C HIS A 266 7.01 -19.37 -5.23
N LEU A 267 6.07 -18.42 -5.18
CA LEU A 267 5.25 -18.16 -4.00
C LEU A 267 4.45 -19.39 -3.59
N LEU A 268 3.66 -19.96 -4.52
CA LEU A 268 2.79 -21.10 -4.23
C LEU A 268 3.56 -22.38 -3.85
N THR A 269 4.79 -22.56 -4.31
CA THR A 269 5.54 -23.83 -4.11
C THR A 269 6.70 -23.75 -3.13
N ARG A 270 7.16 -22.55 -2.75
CA ARG A 270 8.36 -22.38 -1.92
C ARG A 270 8.09 -21.69 -0.59
N THR A 271 6.99 -20.95 -0.43
CA THR A 271 6.83 -20.10 0.77
C THR A 271 5.88 -20.66 1.82
N GLY A 272 5.19 -21.76 1.56
CA GLY A 272 4.20 -22.30 2.49
C GLY A 272 2.98 -21.40 2.68
N ALA A 273 2.67 -20.54 1.71
CA ALA A 273 1.43 -19.75 1.72
C ALA A 273 0.25 -20.66 1.37
N ASP A 274 -0.73 -20.82 2.27
CA ASP A 274 -1.90 -21.67 2.02
C ASP A 274 -2.81 -21.09 0.94
N GLU A 275 -3.01 -19.77 0.97
CA GLU A 275 -3.87 -19.04 0.05
C GLU A 275 -3.23 -17.69 -0.36
N VAL A 276 -3.17 -17.43 -1.66
CA VAL A 276 -2.62 -16.20 -2.25
C VAL A 276 -3.73 -15.37 -2.88
N HIS A 277 -4.04 -14.23 -2.30
CA HIS A 277 -4.95 -13.22 -2.83
C HIS A 277 -4.25 -12.30 -3.82
N LEU A 278 -4.99 -11.82 -4.83
CA LEU A 278 -4.43 -10.92 -5.86
C LEU A 278 -5.34 -9.71 -6.07
N ILE A 279 -4.76 -8.51 -6.06
CA ILE A 279 -5.43 -7.26 -6.45
C ILE A 279 -4.64 -6.65 -7.60
N ALA A 280 -5.26 -6.49 -8.76
CA ALA A 280 -4.66 -5.79 -9.90
C ALA A 280 -5.45 -4.54 -10.28
N HIS A 281 -4.74 -3.45 -10.55
CA HIS A 281 -5.33 -2.19 -10.97
C HIS A 281 -5.09 -1.89 -12.45
N SER A 282 -6.12 -1.39 -13.13
CA SER A 282 -6.01 -0.81 -14.47
C SER A 282 -5.27 -1.73 -15.45
N MET A 283 -4.19 -1.27 -16.08
CA MET A 283 -3.39 -2.04 -17.05
C MET A 283 -2.68 -3.25 -16.44
N GLY A 284 -2.45 -3.28 -15.12
CA GLY A 284 -1.92 -4.46 -14.42
C GLY A 284 -2.82 -5.68 -14.59
N ASN A 285 -4.11 -5.48 -14.86
CA ASN A 285 -5.04 -6.56 -15.17
C ASN A 285 -4.73 -7.26 -16.50
N ARG A 286 -4.06 -6.62 -17.46
CA ARG A 286 -3.62 -7.32 -18.69
C ARG A 286 -2.62 -8.41 -18.35
N LEU A 287 -1.60 -8.05 -17.58
CA LEU A 287 -0.59 -8.97 -17.09
C LEU A 287 -1.19 -10.06 -16.22
N LEU A 288 -2.03 -9.69 -15.24
CA LEU A 288 -2.66 -10.65 -14.33
C LEU A 288 -3.53 -11.65 -15.10
N LEU A 289 -4.40 -11.16 -15.99
CA LEU A 289 -5.32 -12.00 -16.74
C LEU A 289 -4.59 -12.99 -17.64
N ASP A 290 -3.61 -12.52 -18.42
CA ASP A 290 -2.83 -13.40 -19.31
C ASP A 290 -1.99 -14.40 -18.51
N ALA A 291 -1.41 -13.98 -17.39
CA ALA A 291 -0.65 -14.88 -16.54
C ALA A 291 -1.50 -15.99 -15.93
N LEU A 292 -2.64 -15.64 -15.32
CA LEU A 292 -3.51 -16.64 -14.67
C LEU A 292 -4.17 -17.57 -15.68
N ALA A 293 -4.63 -17.05 -16.83
CA ALA A 293 -5.30 -17.88 -17.84
C ALA A 293 -4.39 -18.95 -18.46
N ASP A 294 -3.08 -18.73 -18.43
CA ASP A 294 -2.04 -19.64 -18.92
C ASP A 294 -1.17 -20.17 -17.75
N PHE A 295 -1.74 -20.23 -16.54
CA PHE A 295 -1.17 -20.84 -15.34
C PHE A 295 -2.09 -21.98 -14.88
N ASP A 296 -1.52 -23.17 -14.70
CA ASP A 296 -2.24 -24.36 -14.26
C ASP A 296 -1.83 -24.72 -12.84
N THR A 297 -2.68 -24.38 -11.87
CA THR A 297 -2.47 -24.70 -10.45
C THR A 297 -2.54 -26.20 -10.17
N ALA A 298 -3.26 -26.98 -10.98
CA ALA A 298 -3.35 -28.43 -10.81
C ALA A 298 -2.07 -29.16 -11.21
N ALA A 299 -1.21 -28.52 -12.01
CA ALA A 299 0.12 -29.01 -12.35
C ALA A 299 1.16 -28.77 -11.23
N LEU A 300 0.79 -28.04 -10.16
CA LEU A 300 1.67 -27.82 -9.02
C LEU A 300 1.69 -29.06 -8.09
N GLY A 301 2.72 -29.19 -7.26
CA GLY A 301 2.85 -30.30 -6.32
C GLY A 301 1.75 -30.30 -5.24
N PRO A 302 1.47 -31.43 -4.57
CA PRO A 302 0.38 -31.57 -3.62
C PRO A 302 0.48 -30.63 -2.40
N ASP A 303 1.70 -30.19 -2.06
CA ASP A 303 1.98 -29.28 -0.94
C ASP A 303 1.99 -27.80 -1.37
N SER A 304 1.51 -27.49 -2.57
CA SER A 304 1.48 -26.11 -3.08
C SER A 304 0.27 -25.36 -2.53
N GLY A 305 0.45 -24.06 -2.32
CA GLY A 305 -0.62 -23.14 -2.00
C GLY A 305 -1.68 -23.02 -3.10
N SER A 306 -2.79 -22.36 -2.76
CA SER A 306 -3.91 -22.12 -3.67
C SER A 306 -4.05 -20.65 -4.06
N LEU A 307 -4.73 -20.38 -5.18
CA LEU A 307 -5.15 -19.02 -5.52
C LEU A 307 -6.44 -18.70 -4.77
N GLY A 308 -6.40 -17.63 -3.97
CA GLY A 308 -7.54 -17.15 -3.20
C GLY A 308 -8.47 -16.26 -4.01
N GLN A 309 -8.85 -15.15 -3.40
CA GLN A 309 -9.63 -14.07 -4.04
C GLN A 309 -8.80 -13.29 -5.05
N VAL A 310 -9.37 -13.05 -6.24
CA VAL A 310 -8.79 -12.22 -7.30
C VAL A 310 -9.68 -11.02 -7.56
N PHE A 311 -9.13 -9.82 -7.39
CA PHE A 311 -9.83 -8.55 -7.58
C PHE A 311 -9.30 -7.83 -8.82
N PHE A 312 -10.17 -7.71 -9.82
CA PHE A 312 -9.93 -6.91 -11.03
C PHE A 312 -10.46 -5.50 -10.81
N ALA A 313 -9.58 -4.59 -10.39
CA ALA A 313 -9.96 -3.19 -10.14
C ALA A 313 -9.76 -2.36 -11.42
N ALA A 314 -10.85 -1.85 -11.97
CA ALA A 314 -10.85 -0.97 -13.15
C ALA A 314 -10.10 -1.55 -14.36
N PRO A 315 -10.30 -2.84 -14.74
CA PRO A 315 -9.41 -3.49 -15.68
C PRO A 315 -9.37 -2.78 -17.03
N ASP A 316 -8.19 -2.27 -17.37
CA ASP A 316 -7.86 -1.82 -18.70
C ASP A 316 -7.49 -3.05 -19.54
N VAL A 317 -8.47 -3.92 -19.78
CA VAL A 317 -8.39 -5.09 -20.66
C VAL A 317 -9.52 -5.02 -21.68
N ASP A 318 -9.30 -5.53 -22.90
CA ASP A 318 -10.37 -5.61 -23.89
C ASP A 318 -11.48 -6.51 -23.33
N ALA A 319 -12.73 -6.06 -23.39
CA ALA A 319 -13.84 -6.76 -22.75
C ALA A 319 -14.02 -8.18 -23.29
N GLU A 320 -13.77 -8.39 -24.59
CA GLU A 320 -13.89 -9.71 -25.20
C GLU A 320 -12.72 -10.60 -24.83
N VAL A 321 -11.50 -10.07 -24.79
CA VAL A 321 -10.33 -10.79 -24.26
C VAL A 321 -10.58 -11.22 -22.80
N PHE A 322 -11.15 -10.34 -21.98
CA PHE A 322 -11.50 -10.66 -20.60
C PHE A 322 -12.50 -11.82 -20.53
N ARG A 323 -13.60 -11.76 -21.29
CA ARG A 323 -14.61 -12.84 -21.36
C ARG A 323 -14.01 -14.17 -21.83
N GLN A 324 -13.07 -14.16 -22.77
CA GLN A 324 -12.44 -15.38 -23.28
C GLN A 324 -11.46 -16.03 -22.30
N ARG A 325 -10.76 -15.22 -21.50
CA ARG A 325 -9.73 -15.69 -20.55
C ARG A 325 -10.31 -16.10 -19.20
N LEU A 326 -11.34 -15.40 -18.73
CA LEU A 326 -11.94 -15.61 -17.40
C LEU A 326 -12.35 -17.07 -17.09
N PRO A 327 -12.94 -17.86 -18.03
CA PRO A 327 -13.29 -19.25 -17.75
C PRO A 327 -12.10 -20.17 -17.41
N ARG A 328 -10.87 -19.76 -17.77
CA ARG A 328 -9.65 -20.48 -17.37
C ARG A 328 -9.18 -20.11 -15.98
N ILE A 329 -9.61 -18.97 -15.45
CA ILE A 329 -9.15 -18.39 -14.17
C ILE A 329 -10.11 -18.77 -13.05
N VAL A 330 -11.42 -18.60 -13.26
CA VAL A 330 -12.44 -18.85 -12.22
C VAL A 330 -12.28 -20.22 -11.53
N PRO A 331 -12.11 -21.35 -12.26
CA PRO A 331 -12.04 -22.67 -11.62
C PRO A 331 -10.81 -22.91 -10.72
N GLN A 332 -9.75 -22.13 -10.89
CA GLN A 332 -8.51 -22.26 -10.13
C GLN A 332 -8.40 -21.28 -8.95
N THR A 333 -9.41 -20.43 -8.75
CA THR A 333 -9.44 -19.40 -7.70
C THR A 333 -10.57 -19.63 -6.71
N ARG A 334 -10.43 -19.12 -5.48
CA ARG A 334 -11.54 -19.10 -4.50
C ARG A 334 -12.69 -18.18 -4.91
N GLY A 335 -12.38 -17.13 -5.67
CA GLY A 335 -13.38 -16.21 -6.20
C GLY A 335 -12.77 -15.08 -7.01
N CYS A 336 -13.56 -14.51 -7.91
CA CYS A 336 -13.18 -13.37 -8.72
C CYS A 336 -14.18 -12.22 -8.50
N THR A 337 -13.68 -11.00 -8.30
CA THR A 337 -14.49 -9.78 -8.18
C THR A 337 -14.01 -8.75 -9.21
N LEU A 338 -14.95 -8.15 -9.96
CA LEU A 338 -14.69 -7.08 -10.92
C LEU A 338 -15.28 -5.78 -10.40
N TYR A 339 -14.44 -4.77 -10.20
CA TYR A 339 -14.89 -3.39 -9.94
C TYR A 339 -14.83 -2.57 -11.23
N ALA A 340 -15.99 -2.17 -11.73
CA ALA A 340 -16.15 -1.39 -12.96
C ALA A 340 -16.79 -0.02 -12.68
N SER A 341 -16.49 0.99 -13.50
CA SER A 341 -17.07 2.34 -13.35
C SER A 341 -17.35 3.00 -14.69
N ARG A 342 -18.47 3.73 -14.77
CA ARG A 342 -18.86 4.57 -15.91
C ARG A 342 -18.05 5.87 -15.98
N ALA A 343 -17.54 6.34 -14.84
CA ALA A 343 -16.80 7.60 -14.72
C ALA A 343 -15.29 7.47 -14.97
N ASP A 344 -14.81 6.29 -15.37
CA ASP A 344 -13.39 6.04 -15.53
C ASP A 344 -12.79 6.79 -16.73
N ARG A 345 -12.20 7.96 -16.42
CA ARG A 345 -11.60 8.87 -17.41
C ARG A 345 -10.36 8.29 -18.08
N ALA A 346 -9.65 7.33 -17.49
CA ALA A 346 -8.51 6.74 -18.18
C ALA A 346 -8.85 5.45 -18.92
N LEU A 347 -9.96 4.77 -18.61
CA LEU A 347 -10.61 3.91 -19.60
C LEU A 347 -11.14 4.72 -20.78
N ALA A 348 -11.62 5.95 -20.58
CA ALA A 348 -12.00 6.83 -21.68
C ALA A 348 -10.79 7.29 -22.53
N ALA A 349 -9.64 7.59 -21.90
CA ALA A 349 -8.39 7.87 -22.60
C ALA A 349 -7.87 6.63 -23.35
N SER A 350 -7.90 5.46 -22.71
CA SER A 350 -7.63 4.15 -23.30
C SER A 350 -8.56 3.87 -24.48
N ALA A 351 -9.87 4.07 -24.34
CA ALA A 351 -10.88 3.80 -25.38
C ALA A 351 -10.80 4.78 -26.55
N SER A 352 -10.22 5.96 -26.37
CA SER A 352 -9.90 6.85 -27.50
C SER A 352 -8.76 6.30 -28.37
N LEU A 353 -7.90 5.44 -27.80
CA LEU A 353 -6.79 4.75 -28.48
C LEU A 353 -7.14 3.30 -28.87
N ALA A 354 -7.98 2.63 -28.08
CA ALA A 354 -8.44 1.26 -28.25
C ALA A 354 -9.86 1.27 -28.82
N ARG A 355 -10.06 0.69 -30.01
CA ARG A 355 -11.34 0.69 -30.75
C ARG A 355 -12.47 -0.11 -30.10
N ASN A 356 -12.23 -0.76 -28.96
CA ASN A 356 -13.14 -1.72 -28.33
C ASN A 356 -13.44 -1.35 -26.86
N PRO A 357 -14.62 -1.75 -26.33
CA PRO A 357 -14.96 -1.64 -24.92
C PRO A 357 -13.92 -2.29 -24.00
N ARG A 358 -13.74 -1.71 -22.81
CA ARG A 358 -12.83 -2.23 -21.78
C ARG A 358 -13.60 -2.91 -20.67
N ALA A 359 -13.02 -3.97 -20.09
CA ALA A 359 -13.63 -4.76 -19.03
C ALA A 359 -14.00 -3.95 -17.78
N GLY A 360 -13.30 -2.84 -17.49
CA GLY A 360 -13.61 -1.96 -16.37
C GLY A 360 -14.70 -0.92 -16.65
N GLN A 361 -15.29 -0.90 -17.85
CA GLN A 361 -16.36 0.04 -18.20
C GLN A 361 -17.73 -0.51 -17.78
N CYS A 362 -18.54 0.34 -17.14
CA CYS A 362 -19.96 0.05 -16.84
C CYS A 362 -20.89 0.52 -17.96
N GLY A 363 -22.19 0.24 -17.81
CA GLY A 363 -23.23 0.58 -18.78
C GLY A 363 -23.64 -0.64 -19.60
N GLU A 364 -23.83 -0.46 -20.91
CA GLU A 364 -24.18 -1.56 -21.82
C GLU A 364 -23.05 -2.60 -21.96
N GLU A 365 -21.82 -2.22 -21.63
CA GLU A 365 -20.61 -3.04 -21.79
C GLU A 365 -20.18 -3.74 -20.49
N ILE A 366 -20.97 -3.63 -19.42
CA ILE A 366 -20.65 -4.25 -18.14
C ILE A 366 -20.53 -5.78 -18.29
N ILE A 367 -19.43 -6.35 -17.79
CA ILE A 367 -19.20 -7.79 -17.90
C ILE A 367 -19.91 -8.49 -16.76
N VAL A 368 -20.85 -9.38 -17.08
CA VAL A 368 -21.45 -10.34 -16.13
C VAL A 368 -21.13 -11.74 -16.63
N ALA A 369 -20.53 -12.56 -15.77
CA ALA A 369 -20.08 -13.90 -16.13
C ALA A 369 -20.20 -14.88 -14.96
N PRO A 370 -20.36 -16.19 -15.21
CA PRO A 370 -20.36 -17.20 -14.15
C PRO A 370 -19.08 -17.18 -13.32
N GLY A 371 -19.22 -17.16 -11.99
CA GLY A 371 -18.10 -17.15 -11.04
C GLY A 371 -17.38 -15.80 -10.91
N LEU A 372 -17.94 -14.73 -11.46
CA LEU A 372 -17.46 -13.35 -11.29
C LEU A 372 -18.49 -12.50 -10.54
N ASP A 373 -18.07 -11.95 -9.41
CA ASP A 373 -18.84 -10.92 -8.71
C ASP A 373 -18.57 -9.56 -9.38
N THR A 374 -19.47 -9.14 -10.27
CA THR A 374 -19.36 -7.82 -10.92
C THR A 374 -20.02 -6.74 -10.09
N ILE A 375 -19.25 -5.70 -9.75
CA ILE A 375 -19.65 -4.58 -8.93
C ILE A 375 -19.46 -3.27 -9.72
N ASP A 376 -20.58 -2.58 -9.98
CA ASP A 376 -20.61 -1.23 -10.53
C ASP A 376 -20.41 -0.21 -9.40
N VAL A 377 -19.28 0.48 -9.45
CA VAL A 377 -18.90 1.53 -8.50
C VAL A 377 -19.11 2.94 -9.05
N SER A 378 -19.89 3.09 -10.13
CA SER A 378 -20.18 4.39 -10.75
C SER A 378 -20.82 5.39 -9.78
N ALA A 379 -21.64 4.90 -8.84
CA ALA A 379 -22.32 5.72 -7.84
C ALA A 379 -21.35 6.42 -6.87
N LEU A 380 -20.09 5.99 -6.79
CA LEU A 380 -19.08 6.59 -5.92
C LEU A 380 -18.50 7.91 -6.50
N GLY A 381 -18.95 8.35 -7.67
CA GLY A 381 -18.82 9.74 -8.14
C GLY A 381 -17.44 10.18 -8.67
N THR A 382 -16.39 9.39 -8.43
CA THR A 382 -15.05 9.61 -9.00
C THR A 382 -14.65 8.40 -9.85
N GLY A 383 -14.17 8.64 -11.07
CA GLY A 383 -13.60 7.59 -11.90
C GLY A 383 -12.44 6.89 -11.18
N LEU A 384 -12.27 5.58 -11.43
CA LEU A 384 -11.24 4.70 -10.85
C LEU A 384 -9.77 5.10 -11.16
N LEU A 385 -9.56 6.29 -11.73
CA LEU A 385 -8.28 6.80 -12.25
C LEU A 385 -7.99 8.26 -11.91
N GLY A 386 -8.76 8.88 -11.01
CA GLY A 386 -8.36 10.16 -10.40
C GLY A 386 -7.17 9.97 -9.45
N HIS A 387 -5.95 9.86 -10.00
CA HIS A 387 -4.62 9.96 -9.37
C HIS A 387 -4.33 9.31 -7.99
N SER A 388 -5.22 8.49 -7.43
CA SER A 388 -5.00 7.86 -6.12
C SER A 388 -5.94 6.69 -5.79
N TYR A 389 -6.81 6.23 -6.69
CA TYR A 389 -8.01 5.46 -6.29
C TYR A 389 -8.00 3.96 -6.65
N VAL A 390 -7.33 3.15 -5.81
CA VAL A 390 -7.76 1.78 -5.40
C VAL A 390 -7.65 1.61 -3.88
N GLY A 391 -6.87 2.46 -3.22
CA GLY A 391 -6.87 2.63 -1.77
C GLY A 391 -7.69 3.84 -1.33
N ASP A 392 -8.62 4.29 -2.15
CA ASP A 392 -9.45 5.43 -1.85
C ASP A 392 -10.92 5.05 -2.17
N HIS A 393 -11.96 5.46 -1.44
CA HIS A 393 -13.29 4.80 -1.33
C HIS A 393 -13.24 3.69 -0.29
N ARG A 394 -13.44 4.12 0.96
CA ARG A 394 -13.73 3.26 2.12
C ARG A 394 -14.72 2.13 1.79
N SER A 395 -15.66 2.41 0.90
CA SER A 395 -16.62 1.47 0.32
C SER A 395 -15.99 0.26 -0.39
N ILE A 396 -15.03 0.46 -1.30
CA ILE A 396 -14.40 -0.63 -2.06
C ILE A 396 -13.47 -1.42 -1.15
N LEU A 397 -12.62 -0.71 -0.40
CA LEU A 397 -11.73 -1.33 0.57
C LEU A 397 -12.51 -2.08 1.66
N GLY A 398 -13.68 -1.57 2.07
CA GLY A 398 -14.60 -2.23 2.99
C GLY A 398 -15.21 -3.51 2.40
N ASP A 399 -15.55 -3.52 1.11
CA ASP A 399 -16.02 -4.73 0.41
C ASP A 399 -14.92 -5.80 0.36
N ILE A 400 -13.71 -5.41 -0.06
CA ILE A 400 -12.54 -6.29 -0.12
C ILE A 400 -12.24 -6.83 1.29
N HIS A 401 -12.20 -5.96 2.30
CA HIS A 401 -12.00 -6.35 3.69
C HIS A 401 -13.05 -7.37 4.14
N ALA A 402 -14.34 -7.11 3.89
CA ALA A 402 -15.41 -8.01 4.24
C ALA A 402 -15.27 -9.39 3.56
N LEU A 403 -14.86 -9.43 2.30
CA LEU A 403 -14.62 -10.68 1.59
C LEU A 403 -13.40 -11.42 2.13
N LEU A 404 -12.27 -10.74 2.31
CA LEU A 404 -11.03 -11.37 2.78
C LEU A 404 -11.11 -11.85 4.23
N ARG A 405 -11.75 -11.05 5.11
CA ARG A 405 -11.84 -11.33 6.54
C ARG A 405 -12.95 -12.31 6.88
N HIS A 406 -14.11 -12.17 6.24
CA HIS A 406 -15.33 -12.90 6.64
C HIS A 406 -15.84 -13.87 5.57
N GLY A 407 -15.29 -13.86 4.35
CA GLY A 407 -15.73 -14.74 3.28
C GLY A 407 -17.17 -14.49 2.84
N LEU A 408 -17.70 -13.28 3.06
CA LEU A 408 -19.11 -12.99 2.81
C LEU A 408 -19.42 -13.09 1.30
N PRO A 409 -20.48 -13.82 0.91
CA PRO A 409 -20.96 -13.79 -0.45
C PRO A 409 -21.38 -12.37 -0.82
N VAL A 410 -21.23 -11.98 -2.08
CA VAL A 410 -21.50 -10.61 -2.56
C VAL A 410 -22.87 -10.06 -2.13
N SER A 411 -23.89 -10.91 -2.00
CA SER A 411 -25.23 -10.55 -1.51
C SER A 411 -25.33 -10.12 -0.04
N GLN A 412 -24.30 -10.39 0.75
CA GLN A 412 -24.22 -10.03 2.18
C GLN A 412 -23.17 -8.95 2.45
N ARG A 413 -22.47 -8.48 1.42
CA ARG A 413 -21.48 -7.41 1.58
C ARG A 413 -22.18 -6.05 1.68
N PHE A 414 -21.68 -5.21 2.58
CA PHE A 414 -22.32 -3.95 2.94
C PHE A 414 -22.39 -2.97 1.76
N GLY A 415 -23.51 -2.27 1.61
CA GLY A 415 -23.69 -1.27 0.57
C GLY A 415 -23.89 -1.82 -0.85
N LEU A 416 -23.90 -3.14 -1.05
CA LEU A 416 -24.16 -3.76 -2.35
C LEU A 416 -25.64 -4.11 -2.53
N VAL A 417 -26.22 -3.66 -3.64
CA VAL A 417 -27.58 -4.04 -4.05
C VAL A 417 -27.57 -4.73 -5.40
N PRO A 418 -28.42 -5.74 -5.63
CA PRO A 418 -28.44 -6.46 -6.90
C PRO A 418 -29.09 -5.61 -8.00
N ALA A 419 -28.56 -5.75 -9.20
CA ALA A 419 -29.08 -5.21 -10.45
C ALA A 419 -29.13 -6.31 -11.53
N VAL A 420 -29.97 -6.10 -12.54
CA VAL A 420 -30.27 -7.11 -13.56
C VAL A 420 -29.53 -6.79 -14.86
N HIS A 421 -28.93 -7.82 -15.45
CA HIS A 421 -28.29 -7.81 -16.75
C HIS A 421 -28.82 -9.01 -17.58
N PRO A 422 -28.86 -8.96 -18.93
CA PRO A 422 -29.26 -10.11 -19.74
C PRO A 422 -28.49 -11.40 -19.42
N ASP A 423 -27.19 -11.28 -19.09
CA ASP A 423 -26.31 -12.41 -18.76
C ASP A 423 -26.34 -12.82 -17.27
N GLY A 424 -27.15 -12.16 -16.43
CA GLY A 424 -27.29 -12.53 -15.02
C GLY A 424 -27.52 -11.35 -14.08
N ARG A 425 -26.97 -11.44 -12.86
CA ARG A 425 -27.03 -10.36 -11.86
C ARG A 425 -25.65 -9.75 -11.68
N TYR A 426 -25.61 -8.44 -11.51
CA TYR A 426 -24.45 -7.70 -11.02
C TYR A 426 -24.87 -6.88 -9.81
N TRP A 427 -23.91 -6.19 -9.20
CA TRP A 427 -24.12 -5.43 -7.97
C TRP A 427 -23.79 -3.97 -8.19
N ILE A 428 -24.51 -3.08 -7.52
CA ILE A 428 -24.25 -1.64 -7.56
C ILE A 428 -23.96 -1.19 -6.14
N PHE A 429 -22.95 -0.34 -5.98
CA PHE A 429 -22.71 0.31 -4.70
C PHE A 429 -23.80 1.37 -4.44
N ARG A 430 -24.54 1.23 -3.34
CA ARG A 430 -25.42 2.26 -2.80
C ARG A 430 -24.91 2.65 -1.41
N PRO A 431 -24.12 3.74 -1.31
CA PRO A 431 -23.62 4.23 -0.04
C PRO A 431 -24.74 4.71 0.89
#